data_AF-K9S8V3-F1
#
_entry.id   AF-K9S8V3-F1
#
_cell.length_a   1.000
_cell.length_b   1.000
_cell.length_c   1.000
_cell.angle_alpha   90.00
_cell.angle_beta   90.00
_cell.angle_gamma   90.00
#
_symmetry.space_group_name_H-M   'P 1'
#
loop_
_entity.id
_entity.type
_entity.pdbx_description
1 polymer ?
#
loop_
_entity_poly.entity_id
_entity_poly.type
_entity_poly.pdbx_seq_one_letter_code
_entity_poly.pdbx_strand_id
1 'polypeptide(L)'
;MVTMRLSPSEALNTEALSRLFDHTTNSYKYLFFLGLIDRLHQRQFDVSMPILLKDVVVEMLARAWRPYFIYQLKFGVQDRIVEKLKELDDALPKSLFRVSDVSRSDLRGMVQGRVVDSTVELLRYVPFRLIRPFFDDELVRVKDAQVNQKILVLSQDEFETRKPLYTFTDDAQAIIVHPDWATYLQENDAQIQDWAFDAWVDYMERSNPGVDQMAEKLR
;
A
#
# COMPACT_ATOMS: atom_id res chain seq x y z
N MET A 1 8.35 -8.99 19.95
CA MET A 1 6.92 -8.87 19.60
C MET A 1 6.45 -10.21 19.08
N VAL A 2 5.26 -10.67 19.50
CA VAL A 2 4.64 -11.86 18.93
C VAL A 2 4.18 -11.47 17.53
N THR A 3 4.82 -11.98 16.48
CA THR A 3 4.37 -11.76 15.11
C THR A 3 2.97 -12.37 15.00
N MET A 4 1.96 -11.53 14.82
CA MET A 4 0.58 -11.97 14.62
C MET A 4 0.54 -12.86 13.38
N ARG A 5 0.17 -14.14 13.57
CA ARG A 5 0.07 -15.09 12.46
C ARG A 5 -1.27 -14.89 11.76
N LEU A 6 -1.23 -14.70 10.45
CA LEU A 6 -2.41 -14.64 9.61
C LEU A 6 -3.11 -16.00 9.59
N SER A 7 -4.44 -16.01 9.51
CA SER A 7 -5.23 -17.23 9.39
C SER A 7 -4.81 -18.02 8.16
N PRO A 8 -4.52 -19.32 8.25
CA PRO A 8 -4.14 -20.10 7.08
C PRO A 8 -5.34 -20.25 6.12
N SER A 9 -5.02 -20.51 4.85
CA SER A 9 -5.98 -20.88 3.82
C SER A 9 -5.41 -22.08 3.05
N GLU A 10 -6.25 -23.08 2.76
CA GLU A 10 -5.83 -24.24 1.97
C GLU A 10 -5.65 -23.89 0.48
N ALA A 11 -6.30 -22.82 0.01
CA ALA A 11 -6.30 -22.41 -1.39
C ALA A 11 -5.33 -21.26 -1.70
N LEU A 12 -4.86 -20.53 -0.69
CA LEU A 12 -4.08 -19.30 -0.86
C LEU A 12 -2.74 -19.36 -0.12
N ASN A 13 -1.71 -18.79 -0.75
CA ASN A 13 -0.39 -18.68 -0.16
C ASN A 13 -0.32 -17.55 0.89
N THR A 14 -0.88 -17.83 2.07
CA THR A 14 -0.87 -16.91 3.24
C THR A 14 0.52 -16.68 3.80
N GLU A 15 1.47 -17.59 3.56
CA GLU A 15 2.88 -17.39 3.89
C GLU A 15 3.49 -16.26 3.03
N ALA A 16 3.26 -16.26 1.72
CA ALA A 16 3.68 -15.16 0.85
C ALA A 16 3.03 -13.83 1.26
N LEU A 17 1.76 -13.83 1.66
CA LEU A 17 1.09 -12.64 2.19
C LEU A 17 1.78 -12.13 3.47
N SER A 18 2.12 -13.02 4.41
CA SER A 18 2.81 -12.61 5.64
C SER A 18 4.17 -11.93 5.40
N ARG A 19 4.75 -12.12 4.21
CA ARG A 19 6.06 -11.60 3.78
C ARG A 19 5.96 -10.35 2.89
N LEU A 20 4.77 -9.77 2.68
CA LEU A 20 4.62 -8.56 1.82
C LEU A 20 5.57 -7.42 2.21
N PHE A 21 5.80 -7.24 3.51
CA PHE A 21 6.63 -6.19 4.08
C PHE A 21 8.10 -6.58 4.30
N ASP A 22 8.54 -7.70 3.72
CA ASP A 22 9.96 -8.05 3.71
C ASP A 22 10.75 -7.04 2.87
N HIS A 23 11.99 -6.77 3.30
CA HIS A 23 12.93 -5.85 2.66
C HIS A 23 12.36 -4.45 2.41
N THR A 24 11.86 -3.79 3.45
CA THR A 24 11.37 -2.40 3.41
C THR A 24 12.47 -1.41 3.76
N THR A 25 12.68 -0.41 2.91
CA THR A 25 13.56 0.76 3.17
C THR A 25 12.79 2.07 3.25
N ASN A 26 11.53 2.07 2.80
CA ASN A 26 10.62 3.21 2.81
C ASN A 26 9.22 2.77 3.24
N SER A 27 8.35 3.74 3.49
CA SER A 27 6.96 3.54 3.93
C SER A 27 6.04 2.95 2.87
N TYR A 28 6.46 2.90 1.61
CA TYR A 28 5.54 2.78 0.50
C TYR A 28 4.78 1.46 0.46
N LYS A 29 5.41 0.33 0.81
CA LYS A 29 4.72 -0.97 0.85
C LYS A 29 3.59 -0.98 1.89
N TYR A 30 3.86 -0.44 3.07
CA TYR A 30 2.87 -0.35 4.16
C TYR A 30 1.69 0.53 3.75
N LEU A 31 1.99 1.76 3.29
CA LEU A 31 0.96 2.70 2.84
C LEU A 31 0.17 2.15 1.66
N PHE A 32 0.83 1.48 0.70
CA PHE A 32 0.17 0.90 -0.47
C PHE A 32 -0.79 -0.21 -0.07
N PHE A 33 -0.34 -1.17 0.75
CA PHE A 33 -1.21 -2.27 1.16
C PHE A 33 -2.40 -1.76 2.00
N LEU A 34 -2.13 -0.91 3.00
CA LEU A 34 -3.20 -0.30 3.80
C LEU A 34 -4.16 0.55 2.96
N GLY A 35 -3.65 1.27 1.96
CA GLY A 35 -4.47 2.03 1.01
C GLY A 35 -5.28 1.13 0.06
N LEU A 36 -4.74 -0.02 -0.34
CA LEU A 36 -5.47 -1.03 -1.10
C LEU A 36 -6.63 -1.61 -0.28
N ILE A 37 -6.40 -1.94 0.99
CA ILE A 37 -7.45 -2.39 1.90
C ILE A 37 -8.55 -1.33 2.05
N ASP A 38 -8.19 -0.05 2.24
CA ASP A 38 -9.18 1.04 2.29
C ASP A 38 -10.02 1.12 1.00
N ARG A 39 -9.42 0.90 -0.17
CA ARG A 39 -10.14 0.86 -1.45
C ARG A 39 -11.07 -0.33 -1.55
N LEU A 40 -10.66 -1.50 -1.06
CA LEU A 40 -11.50 -2.68 -1.01
C LEU A 40 -12.70 -2.46 -0.09
N HIS A 41 -12.53 -1.86 1.09
CA HIS A 41 -13.66 -1.51 1.96
C HIS A 41 -14.67 -0.58 1.29
N GLN A 42 -14.19 0.46 0.61
CA GLN A 42 -15.06 1.40 -0.12
C GLN A 42 -15.89 0.68 -1.20
N ARG A 43 -15.35 -0.40 -1.78
CA ARG A 43 -16.01 -1.24 -2.77
C ARG A 43 -16.73 -2.45 -2.17
N GLN A 44 -16.79 -2.57 -0.84
CA GLN A 44 -17.33 -3.75 -0.16
C GLN A 44 -16.68 -5.07 -0.63
N PHE A 45 -15.38 -5.02 -0.91
CA PHE A 45 -14.57 -6.09 -1.50
C PHE A 45 -15.03 -6.55 -2.90
N ASP A 46 -15.83 -5.75 -3.62
CA ASP A 46 -16.12 -5.99 -5.04
C ASP A 46 -14.86 -5.72 -5.88
N VAL A 47 -14.40 -6.79 -6.54
CA VAL A 47 -13.22 -6.81 -7.42
C VAL A 47 -13.58 -7.11 -8.89
N SER A 48 -14.85 -6.97 -9.26
CA SER A 48 -15.31 -7.13 -10.65
C SER A 48 -14.68 -6.14 -11.62
N MET A 49 -14.24 -4.98 -11.12
CA MET A 49 -13.54 -3.94 -11.88
C MET A 49 -12.14 -3.69 -11.34
N PRO A 50 -11.13 -3.43 -12.21
CA PRO A 50 -9.78 -3.09 -11.77
C PRO A 50 -9.73 -1.91 -10.80
N ILE A 51 -8.72 -1.90 -9.92
CA ILE A 51 -8.42 -0.79 -9.02
C ILE A 51 -7.28 0.03 -9.64
N LEU A 52 -7.55 1.29 -9.96
CA LEU A 52 -6.53 2.16 -10.55
C LEU A 52 -5.43 2.43 -9.51
N LEU A 53 -4.17 2.36 -9.94
CA LEU A 53 -3.04 2.62 -9.04
C LEU A 53 -3.09 4.03 -8.45
N LYS A 54 -3.50 5.03 -9.25
CA LYS A 54 -3.70 6.41 -8.77
C LYS A 54 -4.69 6.49 -7.60
N ASP A 55 -5.70 5.62 -7.58
CA ASP A 55 -6.71 5.60 -6.53
C ASP A 55 -6.14 5.01 -5.24
N VAL A 56 -5.22 4.05 -5.32
CA VAL A 56 -4.45 3.55 -4.16
C VAL A 56 -3.48 4.61 -3.67
N VAL A 57 -2.78 5.32 -4.58
CA VAL A 57 -1.86 6.42 -4.24
C VAL A 57 -2.58 7.54 -3.48
N VAL A 58 -3.83 7.86 -3.85
CA VAL A 58 -4.67 8.79 -3.08
C VAL A 58 -4.82 8.34 -1.63
N GLU A 59 -5.10 7.06 -1.37
CA GLU A 59 -5.19 6.54 0.01
C GLU A 59 -3.85 6.56 0.73
N MET A 60 -2.74 6.26 0.04
CA MET A 60 -1.39 6.35 0.60
C MET A 60 -1.09 7.76 1.13
N LEU A 61 -1.42 8.78 0.33
CA LEU A 61 -1.21 10.17 0.68
C LEU A 61 -2.14 10.60 1.83
N ALA A 62 -3.42 10.22 1.78
CA ALA A 62 -4.35 10.50 2.86
C ALA A 62 -3.88 9.90 4.20
N ARG A 63 -3.32 8.68 4.19
CA ARG A 63 -2.73 8.03 5.37
C ARG A 63 -1.46 8.71 5.85
N ALA A 64 -0.63 9.20 4.94
CA ALA A 64 0.62 9.87 5.31
C ALA A 64 0.42 11.31 5.81
N TRP A 65 -0.68 11.97 5.42
CA TRP A 65 -0.92 13.38 5.73
C TRP A 65 -0.99 13.66 7.24
N ARG A 66 -1.82 12.93 7.99
CA ARG A 66 -2.04 13.20 9.42
C ARG A 66 -0.78 12.98 10.28
N PRO A 67 -0.06 11.84 10.16
CA PRO A 67 1.22 11.61 10.82
C PRO A 67 2.24 12.73 10.59
N TYR A 68 2.34 13.19 9.33
CA TYR A 68 3.28 14.25 8.97
C TYR A 68 2.82 15.62 9.47
N PHE A 69 1.59 16.02 9.18
CA PHE A 69 1.14 17.39 9.39
C PHE A 69 0.86 17.70 10.87
N ILE A 70 0.13 16.81 11.55
CA ILE A 70 -0.30 17.03 12.94
C ILE A 70 0.82 16.69 13.92
N TYR A 71 1.53 15.58 13.67
CA TYR A 71 2.49 15.03 14.61
C TYR A 71 3.95 15.22 14.20
N GLN A 72 4.22 15.82 13.04
CA GLN A 72 5.57 16.10 12.53
C GLN A 72 6.46 14.85 12.45
N LEU A 73 5.84 13.68 12.19
CA LEU A 73 6.54 12.41 12.08
C LEU A 73 7.36 12.32 10.79
N LYS A 74 8.53 11.71 10.89
CA LYS A 74 9.45 11.45 9.77
C LYS A 74 9.17 10.06 9.21
N PHE A 75 9.12 9.96 7.88
CA PHE A 75 8.85 8.71 7.17
C PHE A 75 10.11 7.95 6.78
N GLY A 76 11.30 8.45 7.15
CA GLY A 76 12.60 7.90 6.73
C GLY A 76 13.36 8.85 5.81
N VAL A 77 14.68 8.71 5.74
CA VAL A 77 15.57 9.66 5.03
C VAL A 77 15.42 9.57 3.51
N GLN A 78 15.18 8.38 2.98
CA GLN A 78 15.02 8.13 1.53
C GLN A 78 13.55 8.19 1.10
N ASP A 79 12.64 8.41 2.04
CA ASP A 79 11.21 8.43 1.79
C ASP A 79 10.77 9.81 1.28
N ARG A 80 10.06 9.81 0.15
CA ARG A 80 9.60 11.01 -0.54
C ARG A 80 8.08 11.21 -0.46
N ILE A 81 7.36 10.42 0.34
CA ILE A 81 5.89 10.56 0.44
C ILE A 81 5.50 11.97 0.92
N VAL A 82 6.29 12.54 1.83
CA VAL A 82 6.10 13.91 2.34
C VAL A 82 6.36 14.96 1.26
N GLU A 83 7.35 14.76 0.40
CA GLU A 83 7.61 15.65 -0.74
C GLU A 83 6.39 15.65 -1.68
N LYS A 84 5.81 14.48 -1.96
CA LYS A 84 4.61 14.37 -2.80
C LYS A 84 3.36 14.94 -2.17
N LEU A 85 3.22 14.83 -0.85
CA LEU A 85 2.16 15.53 -0.12
C LEU A 85 2.28 17.05 -0.25
N LYS A 86 3.50 17.60 -0.20
CA LYS A 86 3.74 19.04 -0.39
C LYS A 86 3.47 19.49 -1.82
N GLU A 87 3.97 18.75 -2.82
CA GLU A 87 3.70 19.05 -4.23
C GLU A 87 2.18 19.08 -4.53
N LEU A 88 1.44 18.15 -3.94
CA LEU A 88 -0.02 18.10 -4.03
C LEU A 88 -0.69 19.27 -3.31
N ASP A 89 -0.20 19.65 -2.12
CA ASP A 89 -0.70 20.80 -1.38
C ASP A 89 -0.55 22.11 -2.15
N ASP A 90 0.62 22.31 -2.77
CA ASP A 90 0.92 23.49 -3.58
C ASP A 90 0.00 23.59 -4.81
N ALA A 91 -0.48 22.46 -5.32
CA ALA A 91 -1.41 22.39 -6.44
C ALA A 91 -2.88 22.63 -6.03
N LEU A 92 -3.20 22.71 -4.73
CA LEU A 92 -4.57 22.85 -4.25
C LEU A 92 -5.01 24.32 -4.14
N PRO A 93 -6.25 24.67 -4.56
CA PRO A 93 -6.80 26.02 -4.37
C PRO A 93 -6.87 26.45 -2.89
N LYS A 94 -6.98 25.48 -1.99
CA LYS A 94 -6.91 25.65 -0.55
C LYS A 94 -5.94 24.62 0.01
N SER A 95 -4.90 25.09 0.68
CA SER A 95 -3.90 24.23 1.32
C SER A 95 -4.56 23.29 2.34
N LEU A 96 -4.28 21.99 2.20
CA LEU A 96 -4.53 20.92 3.18
C LEU A 96 -3.91 21.29 4.52
N PHE A 97 -2.73 21.92 4.52
CA PHE A 97 -1.98 22.29 5.72
C PHE A 97 -2.53 23.53 6.45
N ARG A 98 -3.72 24.02 6.12
CA ARG A 98 -4.40 25.11 6.84
C ARG A 98 -5.67 24.68 7.58
N VAL A 99 -6.03 23.39 7.50
CA VAL A 99 -7.24 22.87 8.11
C VAL A 99 -6.85 21.88 9.21
N SER A 100 -7.26 22.17 10.46
CA SER A 100 -6.86 21.41 11.65
C SER A 100 -7.72 20.18 11.93
N ASP A 101 -8.89 20.07 11.28
CA ASP A 101 -9.85 19.00 11.50
C ASP A 101 -10.39 18.50 10.14
N VAL A 102 -9.58 17.72 9.44
CA VAL A 102 -9.93 17.11 8.15
C VAL A 102 -10.00 15.61 8.31
N SER A 103 -11.15 15.02 7.98
CA SER A 103 -11.29 13.56 7.98
C SER A 103 -10.49 12.93 6.83
N ARG A 104 -10.19 11.63 6.93
CA ARG A 104 -9.55 10.90 5.82
C ARG A 104 -10.39 10.92 4.55
N SER A 105 -11.73 10.94 4.63
CA SER A 105 -12.58 11.05 3.43
C SER A 105 -12.56 12.43 2.81
N ASP A 106 -12.47 13.49 3.62
CA ASP A 106 -12.34 14.86 3.10
C ASP A 106 -10.99 15.04 2.41
N LEU A 107 -9.89 14.57 3.02
CA LEU A 107 -8.57 14.56 2.39
C LEU A 107 -8.61 13.83 1.05
N ARG A 108 -9.20 12.62 1.01
CA ARG A 108 -9.41 11.86 -0.22
C ARG A 108 -10.11 12.70 -1.27
N GLY A 109 -11.23 13.34 -0.95
CA GLY A 109 -11.97 14.20 -1.88
C GLY A 109 -11.17 15.41 -2.36
N MET A 110 -10.33 15.98 -1.49
CA MET A 110 -9.43 17.08 -1.85
C MET A 110 -8.31 16.63 -2.79
N VAL A 111 -7.79 15.41 -2.66
CA VAL A 111 -6.67 14.94 -3.49
C VAL A 111 -7.11 14.17 -4.74
N GLN A 112 -8.34 13.64 -4.76
CA GLN A 112 -8.87 12.88 -5.88
C GLN A 112 -8.85 13.72 -7.16
N GLY A 113 -8.36 13.12 -8.25
CA GLY A 113 -8.22 13.79 -9.55
C GLY A 113 -7.08 14.83 -9.62
N ARG A 114 -6.31 15.02 -8.55
CA ARG A 114 -5.16 15.95 -8.48
C ARG A 114 -3.82 15.24 -8.28
N VAL A 115 -3.84 13.93 -8.03
CA VAL A 115 -2.64 13.09 -8.12
C VAL A 115 -2.17 13.09 -9.57
N VAL A 116 -1.02 13.71 -9.80
CA VAL A 116 -0.35 13.80 -11.10
C VAL A 116 0.45 12.52 -11.39
N ASP A 117 0.72 12.27 -12.66
CA ASP A 117 1.42 11.08 -13.13
C ASP A 117 2.80 10.90 -12.47
N SER A 118 3.51 11.99 -12.20
CA SER A 118 4.83 11.95 -11.53
C SER A 118 4.78 11.35 -10.12
N THR A 119 3.65 11.48 -9.41
CA THR A 119 3.43 10.84 -8.11
C THR A 119 3.21 9.34 -8.25
N VAL A 120 2.45 8.94 -9.28
CA VAL A 120 2.25 7.52 -9.61
C VAL A 120 3.58 6.90 -10.05
N GLU A 121 4.36 7.60 -10.85
CA GLU A 121 5.67 7.15 -11.33
C GLU A 121 6.68 6.93 -10.20
N LEU A 122 6.66 7.75 -9.15
CA LEU A 122 7.53 7.54 -7.97
C LEU A 122 7.21 6.21 -7.29
N LEU A 123 5.93 5.83 -7.29
CA LEU A 123 5.41 4.65 -6.63
C LEU A 123 5.28 3.45 -7.60
N ARG A 124 5.71 3.60 -8.86
CA ARG A 124 5.56 2.59 -9.92
C ARG A 124 6.16 1.23 -9.59
N TYR A 125 7.18 1.19 -8.74
CA TYR A 125 7.82 -0.06 -8.33
C TYR A 125 7.03 -0.78 -7.24
N VAL A 126 6.36 -0.01 -6.37
CA VAL A 126 5.73 -0.50 -5.15
C VAL A 126 4.74 -1.64 -5.39
N PRO A 127 3.79 -1.57 -6.36
CA PRO A 127 2.85 -2.67 -6.55
C PRO A 127 3.56 -3.98 -6.95
N PHE A 128 4.56 -3.91 -7.85
CA PHE A 128 5.34 -5.10 -8.21
C PHE A 128 6.14 -5.63 -7.02
N ARG A 129 6.81 -4.75 -6.26
CA ARG A 129 7.66 -5.19 -5.14
C ARG A 129 6.86 -5.69 -3.95
N LEU A 130 5.60 -5.28 -3.81
CA LEU A 130 4.72 -5.76 -2.77
C LEU A 130 4.43 -7.25 -2.96
N ILE A 131 4.00 -7.66 -4.15
CA ILE A 131 3.63 -9.06 -4.45
C ILE A 131 4.82 -9.97 -4.79
N ARG A 132 6.05 -9.45 -4.73
CA ARG A 132 7.27 -10.24 -4.95
C ARG A 132 7.32 -11.58 -4.19
N PRO A 133 6.90 -11.68 -2.91
CA PRO A 133 7.00 -12.94 -2.17
C PRO A 133 6.22 -14.12 -2.78
N PHE A 134 5.25 -13.85 -3.66
CA PHE A 134 4.54 -14.89 -4.40
C PHE A 134 5.41 -15.55 -5.48
N PHE A 135 6.52 -14.93 -5.88
CA PHE A 135 7.35 -15.31 -7.02
C PHE A 135 8.85 -15.38 -6.68
N ASP A 136 9.20 -15.60 -5.41
CA ASP A 136 10.59 -15.51 -4.97
C ASP A 136 11.51 -16.48 -5.72
N ASP A 137 11.06 -17.72 -5.93
CA ASP A 137 11.82 -18.78 -6.61
C ASP A 137 12.15 -18.39 -8.06
N GLU A 138 11.20 -17.79 -8.77
CA GLU A 138 11.37 -17.34 -10.15
C GLU A 138 12.24 -16.07 -10.23
N LEU A 139 12.32 -15.29 -9.15
CA LEU A 139 13.06 -14.04 -9.09
C LEU A 139 14.48 -14.19 -8.55
N VAL A 140 14.89 -15.40 -8.17
CA VAL A 140 16.28 -15.71 -7.81
C VAL A 140 17.23 -15.32 -8.95
N ARG A 141 18.24 -14.51 -8.62
CA ARG A 141 19.29 -14.01 -9.55
C ARG A 141 18.77 -13.15 -10.72
N VAL A 142 17.51 -12.72 -10.70
CA VAL A 142 16.99 -11.77 -11.69
C VAL A 142 17.58 -10.39 -11.39
N LYS A 143 18.08 -9.71 -12.44
CA LYS A 143 18.59 -8.34 -12.31
C LYS A 143 17.46 -7.42 -11.88
N ASP A 144 17.73 -6.48 -10.98
CA ASP A 144 16.69 -5.60 -10.43
C ASP A 144 15.85 -4.88 -11.51
N ALA A 145 16.51 -4.42 -12.58
CA ALA A 145 15.87 -3.77 -13.72
C ALA A 145 14.82 -4.63 -14.45
N GLN A 146 14.89 -5.96 -14.31
CA GLN A 146 13.99 -6.92 -14.97
C GLN A 146 12.89 -7.43 -14.04
N VAL A 147 12.97 -7.17 -12.73
CA VAL A 147 12.06 -7.76 -11.74
C VAL A 147 10.62 -7.36 -12.00
N ASN A 148 10.33 -6.08 -12.26
CA ASN A 148 8.96 -5.62 -12.51
C ASN A 148 8.34 -6.31 -13.73
N GLN A 149 9.07 -6.36 -14.86
CA GLN A 149 8.58 -7.02 -16.06
C GLN A 149 8.32 -8.50 -15.83
N LYS A 150 9.18 -9.17 -15.05
CA LYS A 150 9.01 -10.59 -14.75
C LYS A 150 7.82 -10.82 -13.82
N ILE A 151 7.62 -9.98 -12.82
CA ILE A 151 6.44 -10.04 -11.93
C ILE A 151 5.16 -9.81 -12.73
N LEU A 152 5.14 -8.85 -13.66
CA LEU A 152 3.99 -8.59 -14.53
C LEU A 152 3.57 -9.85 -15.30
N VAL A 153 4.54 -10.47 -15.99
CA VAL A 153 4.29 -11.69 -16.79
C VAL A 153 3.83 -12.83 -15.89
N LEU A 154 4.55 -13.10 -14.78
CA LEU A 154 4.20 -14.19 -13.87
C LEU A 154 2.83 -13.99 -13.22
N SER A 155 2.48 -12.76 -12.82
CA SER A 155 1.18 -12.50 -12.18
C SER A 155 0.02 -12.65 -13.15
N GLN A 156 0.23 -12.41 -14.45
CA GLN A 156 -0.77 -12.60 -15.49
C GLN A 156 -0.90 -14.08 -15.88
N ASP A 157 0.23 -14.73 -16.19
CA ASP A 157 0.26 -16.12 -16.67
C ASP A 157 -0.22 -17.11 -15.59
N GLU A 158 0.06 -16.81 -14.32
CA GLU A 158 -0.24 -17.70 -13.19
C GLU A 158 -1.37 -17.17 -12.30
N PHE A 159 -2.21 -16.27 -12.82
CA PHE A 159 -3.28 -15.63 -12.03
C PHE A 159 -4.23 -16.66 -11.41
N GLU A 160 -4.71 -17.63 -12.19
CA GLU A 160 -5.68 -18.64 -11.75
C GLU A 160 -5.02 -19.84 -11.02
N THR A 161 -3.76 -20.13 -11.34
CA THR A 161 -3.05 -21.32 -10.83
C THR A 161 -2.33 -21.02 -9.51
N ARG A 162 -1.50 -19.97 -9.48
CA ARG A 162 -0.76 -19.55 -8.29
C ARG A 162 -1.61 -18.68 -7.37
N LYS A 163 -2.55 -17.93 -7.94
CA LYS A 163 -3.40 -16.97 -7.20
C LYS A 163 -2.56 -15.95 -6.43
N PRO A 164 -1.75 -15.12 -7.11
CA PRO A 164 -1.12 -13.99 -6.45
C PRO A 164 -2.20 -13.02 -5.93
N LEU A 165 -1.84 -12.16 -4.96
CA LEU A 165 -2.78 -11.19 -4.37
C LEU A 165 -3.54 -10.38 -5.44
N TYR A 166 -2.82 -9.96 -6.49
CA TYR A 166 -3.38 -9.32 -7.67
C TYR A 166 -2.47 -9.53 -8.88
N THR A 167 -3.02 -9.27 -10.06
CA THR A 167 -2.28 -9.04 -11.30
C THR A 167 -2.50 -7.61 -11.80
N PHE A 168 -2.01 -7.29 -12.99
CA PHE A 168 -2.08 -5.96 -13.60
C PHE A 168 -2.86 -5.98 -14.91
N THR A 169 -3.46 -4.84 -15.21
CA THR A 169 -3.90 -4.49 -16.58
C THR A 169 -2.71 -4.36 -17.52
N ASP A 170 -2.94 -4.50 -18.83
CA ASP A 170 -1.88 -4.49 -19.85
C ASP A 170 -1.04 -3.20 -19.87
N ASP A 171 -1.65 -2.06 -19.53
CA ASP A 171 -0.98 -0.76 -19.43
C ASP A 171 -0.31 -0.51 -18.05
N ALA A 172 -0.44 -1.48 -17.14
CA ALA A 172 0.02 -1.44 -15.76
C ALA A 172 -0.46 -0.22 -14.96
N GLN A 173 -1.58 0.41 -15.35
CA GLN A 173 -2.17 1.54 -14.62
C GLN A 173 -3.14 1.11 -13.52
N ALA A 174 -3.58 -0.15 -13.56
CA ALA A 174 -4.51 -0.72 -12.58
C ALA A 174 -4.14 -2.15 -12.20
N ILE A 175 -4.55 -2.54 -11.00
CA ILE A 175 -4.44 -3.91 -10.49
C ILE A 175 -5.79 -4.63 -10.53
N ILE A 176 -5.74 -5.93 -10.72
CA ILE A 176 -6.88 -6.84 -10.71
C ILE A 176 -6.66 -7.79 -9.53
N VAL A 177 -7.38 -7.56 -8.44
CA VAL A 177 -7.29 -8.38 -7.22
C VAL A 177 -7.94 -9.73 -7.49
N HIS A 178 -7.28 -10.81 -7.06
CA HIS A 178 -7.83 -12.15 -7.23
C HIS A 178 -9.10 -12.33 -6.37
N PRO A 179 -10.21 -12.86 -6.90
CA PRO A 179 -11.46 -13.03 -6.15
C PRO A 179 -11.30 -13.79 -4.82
N ASP A 180 -10.58 -14.93 -4.83
CA ASP A 180 -10.32 -15.69 -3.61
C ASP A 180 -9.56 -14.86 -2.54
N TRP A 181 -8.64 -13.99 -2.95
CA TRP A 181 -7.98 -13.08 -2.02
C TRP A 181 -8.95 -12.02 -1.51
N ALA A 182 -9.83 -11.48 -2.33
CA ALA A 182 -10.85 -10.53 -1.89
C ALA A 182 -11.76 -11.14 -0.80
N THR A 183 -12.21 -12.38 -1.01
CA THR A 183 -12.99 -13.15 -0.01
C THR A 183 -12.19 -13.36 1.27
N TYR A 184 -10.96 -13.86 1.18
CA TYR A 184 -10.12 -14.10 2.35
C TYR A 184 -9.85 -12.81 3.15
N LEU A 185 -9.53 -11.71 2.45
CA LEU A 185 -9.30 -10.41 3.09
C LEU A 185 -10.57 -9.88 3.78
N GLN A 186 -11.75 -10.10 3.19
CA GLN A 186 -13.03 -9.71 3.78
C GLN A 186 -13.33 -10.53 5.04
N GLU A 187 -13.15 -11.85 4.99
CA GLU A 187 -13.42 -12.76 6.10
C GLU A 187 -12.45 -12.56 7.28
N ASN A 188 -11.21 -12.14 7.00
CA ASN A 188 -10.15 -11.93 7.99
C ASN A 188 -9.81 -10.45 8.20
N ASP A 189 -10.73 -9.55 7.86
CA ASP A 189 -10.46 -8.10 7.74
C ASP A 189 -9.79 -7.49 8.98
N ALA A 190 -10.36 -7.73 10.18
CA ALA A 190 -9.81 -7.21 11.43
C ALA A 190 -8.36 -7.66 11.65
N GLN A 191 -8.08 -8.96 11.44
CA GLN A 191 -6.74 -9.51 11.60
C GLN A 191 -5.76 -8.93 10.57
N ILE A 192 -6.20 -8.76 9.32
CA ILE A 192 -5.36 -8.22 8.24
C ILE A 192 -5.04 -6.75 8.49
N GLN A 193 -6.02 -5.96 8.92
CA GLN A 193 -5.82 -4.57 9.28
C GLN A 193 -4.84 -4.42 10.44
N ASP A 194 -5.05 -5.18 11.53
CA ASP A 194 -4.17 -5.14 12.69
C ASP A 194 -2.73 -5.55 12.32
N TRP A 195 -2.56 -6.66 11.59
CA TRP A 195 -1.24 -7.13 11.15
C TRP A 195 -0.50 -6.09 10.29
N ALA A 196 -1.19 -5.51 9.30
CA ALA A 196 -0.58 -4.52 8.42
C ALA A 196 -0.31 -3.18 9.13
N PHE A 197 -1.19 -2.79 10.05
CA PHE A 197 -1.05 -1.57 10.84
C PHE A 197 0.09 -1.70 11.86
N ASP A 198 0.23 -2.83 12.54
CA ASP A 198 1.34 -3.08 13.46
C ASP A 198 2.68 -3.03 12.73
N ALA A 199 2.76 -3.64 11.54
CA ALA A 199 3.98 -3.57 10.72
C ALA A 199 4.32 -2.12 10.29
N TRP A 200 3.30 -1.30 10.08
CA TRP A 200 3.45 0.14 9.80
C TRP A 200 3.91 0.93 11.03
N VAL A 201 3.34 0.65 12.21
CA VAL A 201 3.75 1.23 13.50
C VAL A 201 5.22 0.94 13.75
N ASP A 202 5.64 -0.33 13.65
CA ASP A 202 7.03 -0.76 13.84
C ASP A 202 8.01 0.01 12.94
N TYR A 203 7.63 0.23 11.68
CA TYR A 203 8.43 1.03 10.76
C TYR A 203 8.55 2.50 11.21
N MET A 204 7.44 3.09 11.63
CA MET A 204 7.40 4.50 12.04
C MET A 204 8.10 4.75 13.35
N GLU A 205 8.07 3.82 14.30
CA GLU A 205 8.86 3.88 15.54
C GLU A 205 10.35 3.88 15.24
N ARG A 206 10.83 3.00 14.36
CA ARG A 206 12.23 2.99 13.92
C ARG A 206 12.65 4.29 13.25
N SER A 207 11.74 4.91 12.50
CA SER A 207 11.98 6.19 11.81
C SER A 207 11.89 7.41 12.75
N ASN A 208 11.29 7.25 13.93
CA ASN A 208 11.08 8.31 14.92
C ASN A 208 11.43 7.85 16.34
N PRO A 209 12.72 7.56 16.64
CA PRO A 209 13.12 7.12 17.97
C PRO A 209 12.72 8.14 19.04
N GLY A 210 12.09 7.66 20.12
CA GLY A 210 11.69 8.49 21.27
C GLY A 210 10.33 9.18 21.12
N VAL A 211 9.56 8.89 20.06
CA VAL A 211 8.16 9.33 19.97
C VAL A 211 7.25 8.28 20.61
N ASP A 212 6.57 8.67 21.69
CA ASP A 212 5.59 7.81 22.36
C ASP A 212 4.25 7.75 21.62
N GLN A 213 3.45 6.73 21.92
CA GLN A 213 2.08 6.54 21.41
C GLN A 213 2.00 6.55 19.87
N MET A 214 2.98 5.91 19.20
CA MET A 214 3.05 5.89 17.74
C MET A 214 1.76 5.38 17.10
N ALA A 215 1.21 4.27 17.59
CA ALA A 215 -0.05 3.71 17.11
C ALA A 215 -1.22 4.73 17.15
N GLU A 216 -1.34 5.53 18.20
CA GLU A 216 -2.40 6.53 18.32
C GLU A 216 -2.23 7.69 17.32
N LYS A 217 -0.98 8.04 17.01
CA LYS A 217 -0.63 9.08 16.04
C LYS A 217 -0.84 8.65 14.59
N LEU A 218 -0.88 7.35 14.32
CA LEU A 218 -1.05 6.77 12.98
C LEU A 218 -2.49 6.36 12.64
N ARG A 219 -3.40 6.29 13.62
CA ARG A 219 -4.82 6.00 13.40
C ARG A 219 -5.57 7.14 12.68
#